data_AF-A0A7X1AMR2-F1
#
_entry.id   AF-A0A7X1AMR2-F1
#
_cell.length_a   1.000
_cell.length_b   1.000
_cell.length_c   1.000
_cell.angle_alpha   90.00
_cell.angle_beta   90.00
_cell.angle_gamma   90.00
#
_symmetry.space_group_name_H-M   'P 1'
#
loop_
_entity.id
_entity.type
_entity.pdbx_description
1 polymer ?
#
loop_
_entity_poly.entity_id
_entity_poly.type
_entity_poly.pdbx_seq_one_letter_code
_entity_poly.pdbx_strand_id
1 'polypeptide(L)'
;MERLKRSIFSFWFLLVCIVFVSAFFASYYYWETFGSQRSSNSSDWSAFGSYFGGVFGPLISFCTLLAVLKTVYLQRELLSAQKEEFRFINSIQAKTLASQSEQLALAKSESQQSEIQAYQTSQINLVEMFMEHQRRIADNLEVQISSTKVAALPYDQKSAALKNLQQMKIKANNAANALLVLALEISVTQFTDVVKIKGLLAQKLPSILDLEMPSSDE
;
A
#
# COMPACT_ATOMS: atom_id res chain seq x y z
N MET A 1 -12.50 21.65 -25.92
CA MET A 1 -13.93 21.25 -25.94
C MET A 1 -14.90 22.38 -26.31
N GLU A 2 -14.83 23.56 -25.69
CA GLU A 2 -15.70 24.74 -25.99
C GLU A 2 -15.78 25.12 -27.49
N ARG A 3 -14.64 25.21 -28.18
CA ARG A 3 -14.57 25.60 -29.60
C ARG A 3 -15.23 24.56 -30.53
N LEU A 4 -15.10 23.29 -30.16
CA LEU A 4 -15.65 22.16 -30.90
C LEU A 4 -17.17 22.07 -30.75
N LYS A 5 -17.69 22.29 -29.53
CA LYS A 5 -19.13 22.44 -29.28
C LYS A 5 -19.73 23.60 -30.07
N ARG A 6 -19.08 24.78 -30.09
CA ARG A 6 -19.54 25.93 -30.90
C ARG A 6 -19.51 25.62 -32.40
N SER A 7 -18.49 24.93 -32.90
CA SER A 7 -18.40 24.54 -34.31
C SER A 7 -19.48 23.51 -34.71
N ILE A 8 -19.82 22.57 -33.83
CA ILE A 8 -20.91 21.62 -34.08
C ILE A 8 -22.25 22.34 -34.07
N PHE A 9 -22.50 23.16 -33.05
CA PHE A 9 -23.75 23.92 -32.93
C PHE A 9 -23.95 24.87 -34.12
N SER A 10 -22.91 25.60 -34.53
CA SER A 10 -22.95 26.49 -35.70
C SER A 10 -23.21 25.72 -37.00
N PHE A 11 -22.65 24.52 -37.16
CA PHE A 11 -22.88 23.68 -38.33
C PHE A 11 -24.32 23.14 -38.40
N TRP A 12 -24.86 22.65 -37.28
CA TRP A 12 -26.25 22.20 -37.20
C TRP A 12 -27.24 23.34 -37.41
N PHE A 13 -26.97 24.51 -36.82
CA PHE A 13 -27.76 25.71 -37.03
C PHE A 13 -27.78 26.14 -38.50
N LEU A 14 -26.61 26.14 -39.16
CA LEU A 14 -26.50 26.47 -40.58
C LEU A 14 -27.29 25.50 -41.47
N LEU A 15 -27.24 24.19 -41.19
CA LEU A 15 -28.00 23.17 -41.92
C LEU A 15 -29.51 23.40 -41.79
N VAL A 16 -29.99 23.69 -40.58
CA VAL A 16 -31.40 24.02 -40.32
C VAL A 16 -31.80 25.30 -41.06
N CYS A 17 -30.98 26.34 -41.02
CA CYS A 17 -31.23 27.58 -41.77
C CYS A 17 -31.35 27.35 -43.28
N ILE A 18 -30.49 26.50 -43.88
CA ILE A 18 -30.57 26.18 -45.31
C ILE A 18 -31.92 25.54 -45.66
N VAL A 19 -32.40 24.60 -44.84
CA VAL A 19 -33.69 23.94 -45.07
C VAL A 19 -34.85 24.93 -44.99
N PHE A 20 -34.86 25.81 -43.97
CA PHE A 20 -35.91 26.84 -43.83
C PHE A 20 -35.88 27.88 -44.95
N VAL A 21 -34.70 28.34 -45.35
CA VAL A 21 -34.54 29.28 -46.46
C VAL A 21 -35.03 28.65 -47.76
N SER A 22 -34.66 27.40 -48.04
CA SER A 22 -35.10 26.70 -49.24
C SER A 22 -36.61 26.44 -49.25
N ALA A 23 -37.22 26.12 -48.09
CA ALA A 23 -38.67 26.00 -47.95
C ALA A 23 -39.39 27.35 -48.15
N PHE A 24 -38.81 28.44 -47.65
CA PHE A 24 -39.33 29.78 -47.83
C PHE A 24 -39.33 30.21 -49.31
N PHE A 25 -38.20 30.04 -50.01
CA PHE A 25 -38.10 30.37 -51.43
C PHE A 25 -39.08 29.57 -52.28
N ALA A 26 -39.27 28.29 -51.96
CA ALA A 26 -40.24 27.47 -52.65
C ALA A 26 -41.69 27.89 -52.45
N SER A 27 -42.05 28.21 -51.21
CA SER A 27 -43.37 28.74 -50.90
C SER A 27 -43.60 30.07 -51.61
N TYR A 28 -42.56 30.89 -51.73
CA TYR A 28 -42.59 32.16 -52.45
C TYR A 28 -42.83 31.93 -53.96
N TYR A 29 -42.02 31.11 -54.62
CA TYR A 29 -42.17 30.80 -56.04
C TYR A 29 -43.50 30.13 -56.39
N TYR A 30 -44.01 29.27 -55.50
CA TYR A 30 -45.34 28.68 -55.65
C TYR A 30 -46.43 29.76 -55.67
N TRP A 31 -46.37 30.72 -54.73
CA TRP A 31 -47.36 31.80 -54.63
C TRP A 31 -47.33 32.76 -55.83
N GLU A 32 -46.13 33.04 -56.35
CA GLU A 32 -45.93 33.87 -57.54
C GLU A 32 -46.47 33.21 -58.81
N THR A 33 -46.25 31.89 -58.96
CA THR A 33 -46.59 31.17 -60.20
C THR A 33 -48.07 30.79 -60.29
N PHE A 34 -48.70 30.42 -59.17
CA PHE A 34 -50.08 29.89 -59.15
C PHE A 34 -51.13 30.87 -58.58
N GLY A 35 -50.71 32.04 -58.07
CA GLY A 35 -51.62 33.04 -57.51
C GLY A 35 -52.23 32.65 -56.15
N SER A 36 -53.16 33.46 -55.63
CA SER A 36 -53.76 33.27 -54.29
C SER A 36 -54.80 32.14 -54.20
N GLN A 37 -55.13 31.48 -55.31
CA GLN A 37 -56.04 30.34 -55.33
C GLN A 37 -55.24 29.04 -55.18
N ARG A 38 -55.40 28.37 -54.03
CA ARG A 38 -54.84 27.03 -53.84
C ARG A 38 -55.43 26.08 -54.89
N SER A 39 -54.59 25.38 -55.65
CA SER A 39 -55.09 24.34 -56.56
C SER A 39 -55.89 23.31 -55.75
N SER A 40 -57.14 23.08 -56.16
CA SER A 40 -58.02 22.04 -55.60
C SER A 40 -57.68 20.65 -56.15
N ASN A 41 -56.81 20.57 -57.17
CA ASN A 41 -56.41 19.33 -57.79
C ASN A 41 -55.22 18.71 -57.05
N SER A 42 -55.42 17.50 -56.54
CA SER A 42 -54.38 16.73 -55.83
C SER A 42 -53.14 16.44 -56.70
N SER A 43 -53.28 16.39 -58.02
CA SER A 43 -52.18 16.15 -58.97
C SER A 43 -51.10 17.23 -58.92
N ASP A 44 -51.47 18.50 -58.76
CA ASP A 44 -50.51 19.62 -58.76
C ASP A 44 -49.66 19.60 -57.48
N TRP A 45 -50.28 19.25 -56.35
CA TRP A 45 -49.58 19.05 -55.08
C TRP A 45 -48.61 17.86 -55.13
N SER A 46 -48.97 16.79 -55.85
CA SER A 46 -48.11 15.63 -56.07
C SER A 46 -46.87 16.00 -56.92
N ALA A 47 -47.07 16.76 -57.99
CA ALA A 47 -45.97 17.24 -58.85
C ALA A 47 -45.02 18.19 -58.09
N PHE A 48 -45.57 19.12 -57.30
CA PHE A 48 -44.79 20.01 -56.44
C PHE A 48 -43.96 19.24 -55.41
N GLY A 49 -44.60 18.30 -54.69
CA GLY A 49 -43.92 17.43 -53.73
C GLY A 49 -42.81 16.59 -54.37
N SER A 50 -43.00 16.17 -55.63
CA SER A 50 -42.00 15.41 -56.39
C SER A 50 -40.78 16.26 -56.77
N TYR A 51 -40.98 17.51 -57.20
CA TYR A 51 -39.87 18.46 -57.44
C TYR A 51 -39.10 18.75 -56.14
N PHE A 52 -39.83 18.98 -55.05
CA PHE A 52 -39.24 19.17 -53.72
C PHE A 52 -38.43 17.96 -53.28
N GLY A 53 -39.01 16.76 -53.32
CA GLY A 53 -38.32 15.53 -52.97
C GLY A 53 -37.09 15.27 -53.83
N GLY A 54 -37.18 15.59 -55.13
CA GLY A 54 -36.09 15.42 -56.09
C GLY A 54 -34.89 16.34 -55.85
N VAL A 55 -35.10 17.57 -55.38
CA VAL A 55 -34.03 18.53 -55.07
C VAL A 55 -33.51 18.37 -53.64
N PHE A 56 -34.41 18.20 -52.67
CA PHE A 56 -34.03 18.09 -51.25
C PHE A 56 -33.43 16.72 -50.91
N GLY A 57 -33.81 15.64 -51.59
CA GLY A 57 -33.24 14.31 -51.35
C GLY A 57 -31.71 14.29 -51.49
N PRO A 58 -31.15 14.72 -52.64
CA PRO A 58 -29.71 14.85 -52.84
C PRO A 58 -29.06 15.86 -51.88
N LEU A 59 -29.69 17.00 -51.61
CA LEU A 59 -29.16 18.04 -50.71
C LEU A 59 -29.03 17.52 -49.27
N ILE A 60 -30.09 16.90 -48.74
CA ILE A 60 -30.10 16.29 -47.41
C ILE A 60 -29.05 15.17 -47.35
N SER A 61 -28.98 14.31 -48.36
CA SER A 61 -27.99 13.23 -48.43
C SER A 61 -26.54 13.75 -48.37
N PHE A 62 -26.25 14.85 -49.07
CA PHE A 62 -24.95 15.51 -49.02
C PHE A 62 -24.66 16.12 -47.64
N CYS A 63 -25.63 16.80 -47.03
CA CYS A 63 -25.50 17.33 -45.67
C CYS A 63 -25.27 16.23 -44.63
N THR A 64 -25.98 15.10 -44.75
CA THR A 64 -25.78 13.92 -43.90
C THR A 64 -24.36 13.37 -44.05
N LEU A 65 -23.85 13.26 -45.28
CA LEU A 65 -22.46 12.82 -45.51
C LEU A 65 -21.45 13.75 -44.84
N LEU A 66 -21.62 15.07 -44.94
CA LEU A 66 -20.77 16.05 -44.27
C LEU A 66 -20.83 15.91 -42.74
N ALA A 67 -22.02 15.68 -42.19
CA ALA A 67 -22.21 15.48 -40.75
C ALA A 67 -21.50 14.20 -40.26
N VAL A 68 -21.60 13.10 -41.01
CA VAL A 68 -20.90 11.85 -40.71
C VAL A 68 -19.39 12.05 -40.82
N LEU A 69 -18.90 12.70 -41.88
CA LEU A 69 -17.47 12.97 -42.06
C LEU A 69 -16.90 13.81 -40.90
N LYS A 70 -17.64 14.84 -40.47
CA LYS A 70 -17.27 15.64 -39.30
C LYS A 70 -17.21 14.78 -38.04
N THR A 71 -18.21 13.92 -37.82
CA THR A 71 -18.24 13.00 -36.68
C THR A 71 -17.04 12.06 -36.68
N VAL A 72 -16.68 11.48 -37.83
CA VAL A 72 -15.49 10.61 -37.96
C VAL A 72 -14.21 11.37 -37.65
N TYR A 73 -14.06 12.60 -38.13
CA TYR A 73 -12.89 13.43 -37.82
C TYR A 73 -12.75 13.67 -36.31
N LEU A 74 -13.86 14.07 -35.67
CA LEU A 74 -13.94 14.24 -34.22
C LEU A 74 -13.56 12.98 -33.44
N GLN A 75 -14.11 11.84 -33.85
CA GLN A 75 -13.82 10.55 -33.22
C GLN A 75 -12.33 10.21 -33.30
N ARG A 76 -11.68 10.49 -34.45
CA ARG A 76 -10.24 10.28 -34.62
C ARG A 76 -9.41 11.17 -33.69
N GLU A 77 -9.77 12.44 -33.56
CA GLU A 77 -9.10 13.39 -32.66
C GLU A 77 -9.21 12.93 -31.19
N LEU A 78 -10.41 12.52 -30.76
CA LEU A 78 -10.66 11.96 -29.44
C LEU A 78 -9.83 10.69 -29.17
N LEU A 79 -9.80 9.75 -30.12
CA LEU A 79 -9.01 8.53 -29.98
C LEU A 79 -7.51 8.83 -29.87
N SER A 80 -7.00 9.81 -30.62
CA SER A 80 -5.60 10.21 -30.49
C SER A 80 -5.27 10.80 -29.12
N ALA A 81 -6.13 11.68 -28.60
CA ALA A 81 -5.96 12.28 -27.28
C ALA A 81 -6.05 11.23 -26.16
N GLN A 82 -7.04 10.32 -26.23
CA GLN A 82 -7.18 9.23 -25.26
C GLN A 82 -5.98 8.29 -25.27
N LYS A 83 -5.40 8.00 -26.45
CA LYS A 83 -4.21 7.14 -26.55
C LYS A 83 -2.99 7.78 -25.88
N GLU A 84 -2.83 9.09 -26.02
CA GLU A 84 -1.74 9.83 -25.37
C GLU A 84 -1.91 9.84 -23.85
N GLU A 85 -3.12 10.14 -23.37
CA GLU A 85 -3.45 10.12 -21.95
C GLU A 85 -3.24 8.72 -21.33
N PHE A 86 -3.69 7.68 -22.03
CA PHE A 86 -3.46 6.29 -21.59
C PHE A 86 -1.96 5.96 -21.50
N ARG A 87 -1.16 6.37 -22.48
CA ARG A 87 0.31 6.17 -22.44
C ARG A 87 0.94 6.91 -21.27
N PHE A 88 0.51 8.13 -21.01
CA PHE A 88 0.98 8.92 -19.87
C PHE A 88 0.64 8.21 -18.56
N ILE A 89 -0.62 7.83 -18.34
CA ILE A 89 -1.08 7.11 -17.15
C ILE A 89 -0.32 5.81 -16.95
N ASN A 90 -0.15 5.01 -18.01
CA ASN A 90 0.58 3.74 -17.92
C ASN A 90 2.06 3.96 -17.53
N SER A 91 2.69 5.04 -18.02
CA SER A 91 4.07 5.38 -17.63
C SER A 91 4.19 5.80 -16.16
N ILE A 92 3.19 6.52 -15.64
CA ILE A 92 3.12 6.88 -14.22
C ILE A 92 2.87 5.63 -13.38
N GLN A 93 1.94 4.77 -13.78
CA GLN A 93 1.64 3.52 -13.07
C GLN A 93 2.87 2.61 -12.98
N ALA A 94 3.65 2.49 -14.05
CA ALA A 94 4.90 1.73 -14.04
C ALA A 94 5.92 2.30 -13.03
N LYS A 95 6.07 3.63 -12.96
CA LYS A 95 6.92 4.29 -11.96
C LYS A 95 6.40 4.10 -10.53
N THR A 96 5.09 4.20 -10.33
CA THR A 96 4.46 3.97 -9.02
C THR A 96 4.67 2.54 -8.55
N LEU A 97 4.50 1.55 -9.43
CA LEU A 97 4.76 0.13 -9.11
C LEU A 97 6.21 -0.11 -8.72
N ALA A 98 7.17 0.48 -9.44
CA ALA A 98 8.58 0.39 -9.10
C ALA A 98 8.85 0.97 -7.69
N SER A 99 8.36 2.18 -7.41
CA SER A 99 8.51 2.81 -6.08
C SER A 99 7.81 2.03 -4.97
N GLN A 100 6.63 1.44 -5.22
CA GLN A 100 5.95 0.58 -4.26
C GLN A 100 6.74 -0.70 -3.97
N SER A 101 7.35 -1.31 -4.99
CA SER A 101 8.18 -2.51 -4.79
C SER A 101 9.41 -2.22 -3.93
N GLU A 102 10.02 -1.04 -4.11
CA GLU A 102 11.14 -0.56 -3.30
C GLU A 102 10.71 -0.30 -1.85
N GLN A 103 9.57 0.38 -1.65
CA GLN A 103 9.01 0.62 -0.31
C GLN A 103 8.65 -0.69 0.41
N LEU A 104 8.10 -1.67 -0.29
CA LEU A 104 7.80 -2.98 0.29
C LEU A 104 9.08 -3.73 0.69
N ALA A 105 10.14 -3.63 -0.12
CA ALA A 105 11.43 -4.23 0.20
C ALA A 105 12.05 -3.58 1.46
N LEU A 106 12.02 -2.24 1.55
CA LEU A 106 12.47 -1.50 2.72
C LEU A 106 11.64 -1.85 3.96
N ALA A 107 10.32 -1.80 3.87
CA ALA A 107 9.42 -2.14 4.99
C ALA A 107 9.61 -3.58 5.49
N LYS A 108 9.86 -4.53 4.58
CA LYS A 108 10.18 -5.92 4.95
C LYS A 108 11.51 -6.01 5.69
N SER A 109 12.54 -5.32 5.19
CA SER A 109 13.86 -5.27 5.85
C SER A 109 13.76 -4.61 7.24
N GLU A 110 13.05 -3.50 7.36
CA GLU A 110 12.81 -2.82 8.64
C GLU A 110 12.01 -3.69 9.60
N SER A 111 10.98 -4.40 9.13
CA SER A 111 10.20 -5.34 9.94
C SER A 111 11.06 -6.49 10.46
N GLN A 112 11.93 -7.06 9.64
CA GLN A 112 12.85 -8.12 10.06
C GLN A 112 13.83 -7.60 11.12
N GLN A 113 14.38 -6.40 10.92
CA GLN A 113 15.26 -5.76 11.89
C GLN A 113 14.54 -5.48 13.21
N SER A 114 13.30 -4.99 13.15
CA SER A 114 12.46 -4.73 14.32
C SER A 114 12.15 -6.01 15.10
N GLU A 115 11.85 -7.11 14.40
CA GLU A 115 11.63 -8.42 15.02
C GLU A 115 12.88 -8.90 15.79
N ILE A 116 14.06 -8.78 15.17
CA ILE A 116 15.34 -9.14 15.80
C ILE A 116 15.59 -8.27 17.04
N GLN A 117 15.39 -6.95 16.94
CA GLN A 117 15.58 -6.03 18.07
C GLN A 117 14.59 -6.28 19.21
N ALA A 118 13.33 -6.55 18.89
CA ALA A 118 12.30 -6.87 19.88
C ALA A 118 12.64 -8.17 20.61
N TYR A 119 13.07 -9.20 19.86
CA TYR A 119 13.52 -10.46 20.43
C TYR A 119 14.76 -10.27 21.31
N GLN A 120 15.78 -9.55 20.82
CA GLN A 120 17.00 -9.22 21.55
C GLN A 120 16.69 -8.51 22.87
N THR A 121 15.83 -7.49 22.84
CA THR A 121 15.38 -6.76 24.04
C THR A 121 14.66 -7.69 25.01
N SER A 122 13.78 -8.56 24.51
CA SER A 122 13.10 -9.56 25.34
C SER A 122 14.09 -10.51 26.01
N GLN A 123 15.13 -10.96 25.31
CA GLN A 123 16.15 -11.82 25.88
C GLN A 123 17.02 -11.10 26.91
N ILE A 124 17.40 -9.84 26.67
CA ILE A 124 18.12 -9.03 27.67
C ILE A 124 17.28 -8.90 28.94
N ASN A 125 15.99 -8.60 28.83
CA ASN A 125 15.09 -8.50 29.98
C ASN A 125 15.01 -9.83 30.76
N LEU A 126 15.01 -10.98 30.07
CA LEU A 126 15.05 -12.29 30.73
C LEU A 126 16.37 -12.53 31.46
N VAL A 127 17.51 -12.17 30.85
CA VAL A 127 18.83 -12.28 31.47
C VAL A 127 18.94 -11.36 32.69
N GLU A 128 18.45 -10.13 32.59
CA GLU A 128 18.39 -9.18 33.71
C GLU A 128 17.50 -9.70 34.85
N MET A 129 16.36 -10.31 34.54
CA MET A 129 15.50 -10.96 35.53
C MET A 129 16.23 -12.10 36.26
N PHE A 130 16.96 -12.96 35.54
CA PHE A 130 17.77 -14.01 36.17
C PHE A 130 18.92 -13.45 37.00
N MET A 131 19.58 -12.40 36.50
CA MET A 131 20.66 -11.73 37.23
C MET A 131 20.15 -11.15 38.55
N GLU A 132 19.00 -10.48 38.54
CA GLU A 132 18.35 -9.93 39.73
C GLU A 132 17.93 -11.04 40.70
N HIS A 133 17.41 -12.16 40.18
CA HIS A 133 17.10 -13.32 41.00
C HIS A 133 18.35 -13.86 41.72
N GLN A 134 19.49 -14.00 41.02
CA GLN A 134 20.76 -14.45 41.60
C GLN A 134 21.30 -13.47 42.65
N ARG A 135 21.19 -12.15 42.42
CA ARG A 135 21.57 -11.13 43.41
C ARG A 135 20.74 -11.24 44.68
N ARG A 136 19.41 -11.41 44.56
CA ARG A 136 18.54 -11.62 45.72
C ARG A 136 18.88 -12.88 46.50
N ILE A 137 19.25 -13.96 45.83
CA ILE A 137 19.76 -15.17 46.49
C ILE A 137 21.01 -14.84 47.30
N ALA A 138 21.98 -14.12 46.71
CA ALA A 138 23.21 -13.74 47.40
C ALA A 138 22.97 -12.84 48.62
N ASP A 139 22.03 -11.89 48.52
CA ASP A 139 21.64 -11.01 49.63
C ASP A 139 20.97 -11.78 50.76
N ASN A 140 20.03 -12.68 50.43
CA ASN A 140 19.39 -13.55 51.41
C ASN A 140 20.40 -14.45 52.14
N LEU A 141 21.39 -14.98 51.41
CA LEU A 141 22.48 -15.77 51.99
C LEU A 141 23.36 -14.93 52.92
N GLU A 142 23.59 -13.64 52.62
CA GLU A 142 24.33 -12.75 53.51
C GLU A 142 23.61 -12.53 54.85
N VAL A 143 22.29 -12.41 54.83
CA VAL A 143 21.47 -12.34 56.04
C VAL A 143 21.59 -13.63 56.85
N GLN A 144 21.53 -14.80 56.20
CA GLN A 144 21.70 -16.10 56.87
C GLN A 144 23.10 -16.32 57.43
N ILE A 145 24.14 -15.85 56.73
CA ILE A 145 25.53 -15.86 57.23
C ILE A 145 25.62 -15.03 58.51
N SER A 146 25.03 -13.83 58.50
CA SER A 146 25.03 -12.92 59.64
C SER A 146 24.29 -13.49 60.85
N SER A 147 23.13 -14.12 60.65
CA SER A 147 22.40 -14.77 61.74
C SER A 147 23.13 -16.00 62.29
N THR A 148 23.72 -16.83 61.42
CA THR A 148 24.50 -18.01 61.82
C THR A 148 25.75 -17.64 62.62
N LYS A 149 26.39 -16.49 62.33
CA LYS A 149 27.52 -15.96 63.12
C LYS A 149 27.14 -15.66 64.57
N VAL A 150 25.89 -15.30 64.86
CA VAL A 150 25.43 -14.95 66.22
C VAL A 150 24.72 -16.14 66.91
N ALA A 151 24.31 -17.15 66.15
CA ALA A 151 23.65 -18.33 66.68
C ALA A 151 24.53 -19.13 67.68
N ALA A 152 23.87 -19.65 68.72
CA ALA A 152 24.44 -20.52 69.75
C ALA A 152 24.55 -21.98 69.25
N LEU A 153 25.43 -22.22 68.28
CA LEU A 153 25.71 -23.52 67.71
C LEU A 153 27.08 -24.06 68.17
N PRO A 154 27.27 -25.39 68.24
CA PRO A 154 28.59 -25.99 68.41
C PRO A 154 29.56 -25.48 67.34
N TYR A 155 30.82 -25.21 67.73
CA TYR A 155 31.81 -24.57 66.86
C TYR A 155 31.98 -25.29 65.50
N ASP A 156 32.07 -26.63 65.52
CA ASP A 156 32.25 -27.44 64.32
C ASP A 156 31.08 -27.28 63.33
N GLN A 157 29.84 -27.48 63.81
CA GLN A 157 28.63 -27.31 63.00
C GLN A 157 28.47 -25.89 62.46
N LYS A 158 28.81 -24.88 63.28
CA LYS A 158 28.78 -23.48 62.88
C LYS A 158 29.78 -23.19 61.76
N SER A 159 31.00 -23.71 61.88
CA SER A 159 32.06 -23.51 60.89
C SER A 159 31.71 -24.14 59.54
N ALA A 160 31.15 -25.36 59.56
CA ALA A 160 30.71 -26.06 58.36
C ALA A 160 29.54 -25.36 57.67
N ALA A 161 28.55 -24.90 58.45
CA ALA A 161 27.39 -24.16 57.94
C ALA A 161 27.81 -22.82 57.31
N LEU A 162 28.68 -22.05 57.98
CA LEU A 162 29.19 -20.79 57.44
C LEU A 162 29.97 -20.99 56.14
N LYS A 163 30.81 -22.02 56.07
CA LYS A 163 31.56 -22.35 54.85
C LYS A 163 30.62 -22.67 53.68
N ASN A 164 29.58 -23.48 53.91
CA ASN A 164 28.59 -23.82 52.88
C ASN A 164 27.84 -22.57 52.40
N LEU A 165 27.28 -21.77 53.32
CA LEU A 165 26.56 -20.54 52.98
C LEU A 165 27.44 -19.54 52.21
N GLN A 166 28.71 -19.39 52.60
CA GLN A 166 29.68 -18.56 51.89
C GLN A 166 29.93 -19.08 50.46
N GLN A 167 30.07 -20.40 50.28
CA GLN A 167 30.24 -20.99 48.95
C GLN A 167 29.01 -20.77 48.07
N MET A 168 27.80 -20.97 48.61
CA MET A 168 26.55 -20.70 47.87
C MET A 168 26.44 -19.22 47.48
N LYS A 169 26.81 -18.30 48.37
CA LYS A 169 26.80 -16.85 48.08
C LYS A 169 27.77 -16.49 46.97
N ILE A 170 29.00 -17.05 47.01
CA ILE A 170 30.01 -16.83 45.97
C ILE A 170 29.50 -17.36 44.62
N LYS A 171 28.90 -18.55 44.59
CA LYS A 171 28.28 -19.10 43.37
C LYS A 171 27.20 -18.18 42.80
N ALA A 172 26.26 -17.72 43.63
CA ALA A 172 25.18 -16.82 43.21
C ALA A 172 25.73 -15.49 42.64
N ASN A 173 26.72 -14.89 43.30
CA ASN A 173 27.38 -13.67 42.81
C ASN A 173 28.13 -13.89 41.48
N ASN A 174 28.83 -15.02 41.34
CA ASN A 174 29.52 -15.37 40.11
C ASN A 174 28.53 -15.57 38.95
N ALA A 175 27.41 -16.26 39.20
CA ALA A 175 26.33 -16.41 38.22
C ALA A 175 25.75 -15.05 37.81
N ALA A 176 25.45 -14.16 38.77
CA ALA A 176 24.96 -12.81 38.47
C ALA A 176 25.95 -12.00 37.60
N ASN A 177 27.25 -12.07 37.90
CA ASN A 177 28.27 -11.39 37.10
C ASN A 177 28.38 -11.98 35.68
N ALA A 178 28.30 -13.30 35.54
CA ALA A 178 28.31 -13.95 34.24
C ALA A 178 27.07 -13.60 33.41
N LEU A 179 25.89 -13.49 34.04
CA LEU A 179 24.66 -13.01 33.39
C LEU A 179 24.77 -11.55 32.95
N LEU A 180 25.42 -10.68 33.73
CA LEU A 180 25.70 -9.29 33.33
C LEU A 180 26.57 -9.23 32.07
N VAL A 181 27.63 -10.04 32.02
CA VAL A 181 28.51 -10.14 30.84
C VAL A 181 27.73 -10.67 29.64
N LEU A 182 26.86 -11.67 29.83
CA LEU A 182 25.99 -12.21 28.79
C LEU A 182 25.02 -11.16 28.25
N ALA A 183 24.37 -10.38 29.12
CA ALA A 183 23.48 -9.29 28.72
C ALA A 183 24.23 -8.22 27.91
N LEU A 184 25.45 -7.87 28.33
CA LEU A 184 26.30 -6.93 27.60
C LEU A 184 26.71 -7.47 26.22
N GLU A 185 27.10 -8.75 26.15
CA GLU A 185 27.46 -9.41 24.89
C GLU A 185 26.27 -9.44 23.93
N ILE A 186 25.07 -9.75 24.42
CA ILE A 186 23.85 -9.70 23.62
C ILE A 186 23.58 -8.27 23.17
N SER A 187 23.76 -7.26 24.02
CA SER A 187 23.50 -5.85 23.68
C SER A 187 24.42 -5.32 22.58
N VAL A 188 25.72 -5.66 22.63
CA VAL A 188 26.73 -5.14 21.71
C VAL A 188 26.81 -5.92 20.39
N THR A 189 26.35 -7.17 20.37
CA THR A 189 26.43 -8.02 19.18
C THR A 189 25.36 -7.67 18.15
N GLN A 190 25.77 -7.45 16.90
CA GLN A 190 24.85 -7.30 15.77
C GLN A 190 24.36 -8.67 15.29
N PHE A 191 23.09 -8.98 15.56
CA PHE A 191 22.47 -10.21 15.11
C PHE A 191 21.79 -10.03 13.75
N THR A 192 21.96 -11.05 12.91
CA THR A 192 21.35 -11.14 11.57
C THR A 192 20.07 -11.97 11.58
N ASP A 193 19.87 -12.77 12.64
CA ASP A 193 18.73 -13.67 12.81
C ASP A 193 18.54 -13.98 14.31
N VAL A 194 17.29 -14.17 14.70
CA VAL A 194 16.84 -14.70 16.00
C VAL A 194 17.49 -16.04 16.34
N VAL A 195 17.76 -16.89 15.35
CA VAL A 195 18.39 -18.22 15.57
C VAL A 195 19.76 -18.08 16.22
N LYS A 196 20.54 -17.05 15.85
CA LYS A 196 21.86 -16.81 16.44
C LYS A 196 21.77 -16.39 17.90
N ILE A 197 20.78 -15.57 18.26
CA ILE A 197 20.52 -15.17 19.64
C ILE A 197 20.16 -16.41 20.48
N LYS A 198 19.26 -17.26 19.96
CA LYS A 198 18.89 -18.53 20.60
C LYS A 198 20.09 -19.44 20.83
N GLY A 199 20.93 -19.62 19.81
CA GLY A 199 22.13 -20.47 19.91
C GLY A 199 23.12 -19.98 20.97
N LEU A 200 23.37 -18.66 21.02
CA LEU A 200 24.25 -18.06 22.01
C LEU A 200 23.72 -18.27 23.43
N LEU A 201 22.41 -18.06 23.66
CA LEU A 201 21.78 -18.28 24.95
C LEU A 201 21.77 -19.75 25.35
N ALA A 202 21.39 -20.65 24.44
CA ALA A 202 21.38 -22.09 24.69
C ALA A 202 22.76 -22.63 25.06
N GLN A 203 23.83 -22.05 24.50
CA GLN A 203 25.19 -22.43 24.82
C GLN A 203 25.64 -21.91 26.20
N LYS A 204 25.36 -20.64 26.52
CA LYS A 204 25.94 -19.99 27.70
C LYS A 204 25.06 -20.08 28.94
N LEU A 205 23.75 -19.95 28.80
CA LEU A 205 22.82 -19.84 29.93
C LEU A 205 22.83 -21.07 30.86
N PRO A 206 22.83 -22.33 30.36
CA PRO A 206 22.84 -23.51 31.23
C PRO A 206 24.11 -23.59 32.09
N SER A 207 25.27 -23.30 31.49
CA SER A 207 26.56 -23.30 32.20
C SER A 207 26.66 -22.22 33.28
N ILE A 208 25.96 -21.10 33.12
CA ILE A 208 25.96 -20.00 34.09
C ILE A 208 25.05 -20.32 35.28
N LEU A 209 23.96 -21.03 35.04
CA LEU A 209 22.95 -21.35 36.04
C LEU A 209 23.15 -22.73 36.69
N ASP A 210 24.23 -23.46 36.37
CA ASP A 210 24.45 -24.86 36.78
C ASP A 210 23.22 -25.75 36.45
N LEU A 211 22.54 -25.48 35.33
CA LEU A 211 21.41 -26.29 34.88
C LEU A 211 21.94 -27.56 34.20
N GLU A 212 21.64 -28.72 34.77
CA GLU A 212 21.79 -30.00 34.08
C GLU A 212 20.87 -30.00 32.86
N MET A 213 21.44 -29.90 31.66
CA MET A 213 20.69 -30.06 30.42
C MET A 213 20.20 -31.51 30.35
N PRO A 214 18.89 -31.77 30.14
CA PRO A 214 18.46 -33.13 29.82
C PRO A 214 19.17 -33.54 28.52
N SER A 215 19.81 -34.71 28.54
CA SER A 215 20.42 -35.31 27.36
C SER A 215 19.41 -35.33 26.23
N SER A 216 19.74 -34.70 25.10
CA SER A 216 18.94 -34.65 23.88
C SER A 216 18.94 -36.01 23.15
N ASP A 217 18.50 -37.06 23.84
CA ASP A 217 18.19 -38.37 23.29
C ASP A 217 16.72 -38.67 23.61
N GLU A 218 15.82 -38.11 22.80
CA GLU A 218 14.46 -38.62 22.52
C GLU A 218 13.91 -37.99 21.23
#